data_AF-A0A3S8RZR7-F1
#
_entry.id   AF-A0A3S8RZR7-F1
#
_cell.length_a   1.000
_cell.length_b   1.000
_cell.length_c   1.000
_cell.angle_alpha   90.00
_cell.angle_beta   90.00
_cell.angle_gamma   90.00
#
_symmetry.space_group_name_H-M   'P 1'
#
loop_
_entity.id
_entity.type
_entity.pdbx_description
1 polymer ?
#
loop_
_entity_poly.entity_id
_entity_poly.type
_entity_poly.pdbx_seq_one_letter_code
_entity_poly.pdbx_strand_id
1 'polypeptide(L)'
;MTKEMDGAHTYAEKVREILKDKYALSSAMVDGVGYMHLWAGAGPAGNYLRVSETVNVVTKPPENLDLSKLTETNVKIKNIKGKTQKIKAIYERNQWLVPHITRDTSNKAVMNSLEKFQKHYAKNKQKYETVSQKTGVPPELIAAIHWRESSGDFSRYLHNGDPLGKKTVNVPKGIFFTDWEEAAIHALNQKKYIRDVVGIDSTSKDVAKMMTFAEYYNGLGYINHKVNSVYVFSGSNIPLEGKYYKDGVFTYGPVVDKNPGVAVMLLSIIDIPKQESPQAIPSVPLANPGSTNISKKGTEGAREEVLELAKQFEGKVPYYMDGNRPKYMDPKSPPKAMDCSDFTSAIYRTILRDLDVCENIDIGANTRTQINSGQEVWTAGKKDAGSFDTSNLKKGDLILFTSPNSSQVGHVGIYLGNGQFIHESGSNSKGGNVKISELKGYWLKTQKPISVRRIIADDGSVYGQNGKKVGTIK
;
A
#
# COMPACT_ATOMS: atom_id res chain seq x y z
N MET A 1 19.97 19.59 -55.30
CA MET A 1 18.63 18.97 -55.34
C MET A 1 18.68 17.45 -55.25
N THR A 2 19.27 16.69 -56.20
CA THR A 2 19.27 15.21 -56.15
C THR A 2 19.99 14.62 -54.92
N LYS A 3 21.14 15.18 -54.51
CA LYS A 3 21.89 14.74 -53.30
C LYS A 3 21.20 15.05 -51.96
N GLU A 4 20.42 16.13 -51.88
CA GLU A 4 19.61 16.44 -50.68
C GLU A 4 18.36 15.55 -50.63
N MET A 5 17.81 15.18 -51.79
CA MET A 5 16.70 14.23 -51.89
C MET A 5 17.11 12.79 -51.56
N ASP A 6 18.31 12.33 -51.92
CA ASP A 6 18.81 11.00 -51.53
C ASP A 6 18.97 10.87 -50.01
N GLY A 7 19.43 11.93 -49.35
CA GLY A 7 19.50 12.01 -47.89
C GLY A 7 18.11 11.98 -47.25
N ALA A 8 17.15 12.73 -47.81
CA ALA A 8 15.78 12.79 -47.31
C ALA A 8 15.01 11.47 -47.51
N HIS A 9 15.21 10.80 -48.64
CA HIS A 9 14.63 9.48 -48.91
C HIS A 9 15.22 8.43 -47.98
N THR A 10 16.55 8.38 -47.83
CA THR A 10 17.24 7.45 -46.92
C THR A 10 16.82 7.68 -45.47
N TYR A 11 16.67 8.94 -45.05
CA TYR A 11 16.18 9.29 -43.73
C TYR A 11 14.73 8.87 -43.53
N ALA A 12 13.87 9.10 -44.53
CA ALA A 12 12.48 8.71 -44.43
C ALA A 12 12.30 7.19 -44.40
N GLU A 13 13.08 6.40 -45.16
CA GLU A 13 13.04 4.93 -45.06
C GLU A 13 13.50 4.45 -43.68
N LYS A 14 14.57 5.05 -43.11
CA LYS A 14 14.96 4.78 -41.71
C LYS A 14 13.86 5.12 -40.71
N VAL A 15 13.17 6.25 -40.90
CA VAL A 15 12.03 6.65 -40.06
C VAL A 15 10.88 5.65 -40.20
N ARG A 16 10.60 5.14 -41.41
CA ARG A 16 9.58 4.10 -41.62
C ARG A 16 9.91 2.81 -40.89
N GLU A 17 11.15 2.34 -40.98
CA GLU A 17 11.60 1.16 -40.22
C GLU A 17 11.44 1.39 -38.71
N ILE A 18 11.87 2.54 -38.20
CA ILE A 18 11.69 2.89 -36.79
C ILE A 18 10.21 2.91 -36.40
N LEU A 19 9.33 3.46 -37.25
CA LEU A 19 7.90 3.53 -36.97
C LEU A 19 7.23 2.16 -36.97
N LYS A 20 7.66 1.25 -37.87
CA LYS A 20 7.20 -0.15 -37.90
C LYS A 20 7.71 -0.94 -36.70
N ASP A 21 9.00 -0.85 -36.40
CA ASP A 21 9.64 -1.64 -35.35
C ASP A 21 9.25 -1.16 -33.95
N LYS A 22 9.24 0.16 -33.71
CA LYS A 22 8.97 0.73 -32.39
C LYS A 22 7.48 0.75 -32.03
N TYR A 23 6.61 0.88 -33.03
CA TYR A 23 5.17 1.05 -32.80
C TYR A 23 4.30 -0.04 -33.46
N ALA A 24 4.92 -1.11 -33.97
CA ALA A 24 4.27 -2.26 -34.61
C ALA A 24 3.28 -1.87 -35.74
N LEU A 25 3.54 -0.76 -36.44
CA LEU A 25 2.68 -0.27 -37.51
C LEU A 25 2.86 -1.14 -38.76
N SER A 26 1.74 -1.49 -39.43
CA SER A 26 1.81 -2.30 -40.65
C SER A 26 2.41 -1.53 -41.83
N SER A 27 3.00 -2.22 -42.80
CA SER A 27 3.53 -1.62 -44.04
C SER A 27 2.52 -0.74 -44.76
N ALA A 28 1.24 -1.12 -44.76
CA ALA A 28 0.17 -0.33 -45.36
C ALA A 28 -0.07 1.03 -44.66
N MET A 29 0.27 1.16 -43.37
CA MET A 29 0.11 2.40 -42.60
C MET A 29 1.29 3.37 -42.75
N VAL A 30 2.43 2.89 -43.26
CA VAL A 30 3.71 3.61 -43.22
C VAL A 30 4.26 3.86 -44.63
N ASP A 31 4.12 2.89 -45.53
CA ASP A 31 4.76 2.93 -46.86
C ASP A 31 3.98 3.78 -47.87
N GLY A 32 2.68 3.95 -47.64
CA GLY A 32 1.81 4.83 -48.44
C GLY A 32 1.92 6.33 -48.10
N VAL A 33 2.72 6.70 -47.09
CA VAL A 33 2.84 8.09 -46.64
C VAL A 33 3.98 8.79 -47.40
N GLY A 34 3.65 9.85 -48.15
CA GLY A 34 4.62 10.62 -48.93
C GLY A 34 5.74 11.20 -48.07
N TYR A 35 6.98 11.13 -48.57
CA TYR A 35 8.22 11.45 -47.84
C TYR A 35 8.22 12.82 -47.15
N MET A 36 7.63 13.84 -47.79
CA MET A 36 7.53 15.18 -47.21
C MET A 36 6.69 15.25 -45.93
N HIS A 37 5.70 14.35 -45.78
CA HIS A 37 4.84 14.33 -44.58
C HIS A 37 5.51 13.67 -43.39
N LEU A 38 6.38 12.67 -43.63
CA LEU A 38 7.22 12.07 -42.60
C LEU A 38 8.27 13.08 -42.10
N TRP A 39 8.86 13.85 -43.02
CA TRP A 39 9.84 14.90 -42.68
C TRP A 39 9.22 16.07 -41.89
N ALA A 40 8.01 16.50 -42.24
CA ALA A 40 7.31 17.61 -41.59
C ALA A 40 6.50 17.21 -40.34
N GLY A 41 6.50 15.92 -39.97
CA GLY A 41 5.72 15.39 -38.85
C GLY A 41 4.21 15.61 -39.00
N ALA A 42 3.69 15.56 -40.22
CA ALA A 42 2.27 15.79 -40.51
C ALA A 42 1.58 14.48 -40.98
N GLY A 43 0.29 14.36 -40.71
CA GLY A 43 -0.50 13.17 -41.06
C GLY A 43 -0.42 12.03 -40.03
N PRO A 44 -1.10 10.90 -40.27
CA PRO A 44 -1.33 9.85 -39.27
C PRO A 44 -0.05 9.28 -38.66
N ALA A 45 1.01 9.14 -39.46
CA ALA A 45 2.33 8.68 -39.02
C ALA A 45 3.20 9.81 -38.43
N GLY A 46 3.10 11.03 -38.96
CA GLY A 46 3.89 12.19 -38.51
C GLY A 46 3.54 12.69 -37.12
N ASN A 47 2.30 12.47 -36.65
CA ASN A 47 1.89 12.83 -35.28
C ASN A 47 2.69 12.08 -34.19
N TYR A 48 3.25 10.91 -34.51
CA TYR A 48 4.12 10.15 -33.60
C TYR A 48 5.52 10.76 -33.46
N LEU A 49 5.90 11.71 -34.33
CA LEU A 49 7.19 12.39 -34.33
C LEU A 49 7.16 13.75 -33.62
N ARG A 50 5.97 14.29 -33.29
CA ARG A 50 5.79 15.65 -32.72
C ARG A 50 5.95 15.74 -31.19
N VAL A 51 6.43 14.69 -30.53
CA VAL A 51 6.63 14.71 -29.07
C VAL A 51 8.06 15.14 -28.74
N SER A 52 8.37 16.43 -28.94
CA SER A 52 9.40 17.13 -28.16
C SER A 52 9.31 18.65 -28.34
N GLU A 53 9.56 19.37 -27.23
CA GLU A 53 9.66 20.83 -27.01
C GLU A 53 8.44 21.49 -26.34
N THR A 54 8.48 22.08 -25.14
CA THR A 54 9.42 22.05 -24.00
C THR A 54 8.70 22.77 -22.84
N VAL A 55 8.54 22.11 -21.70
CA VAL A 55 8.65 22.79 -20.40
C VAL A 55 9.69 21.97 -19.63
N ASN A 56 10.78 22.64 -19.29
CA ASN A 56 11.92 22.07 -18.58
C ASN A 56 11.46 21.31 -17.33
N VAL A 57 11.46 19.97 -17.40
CA VAL A 57 11.53 19.12 -16.21
C VAL A 57 12.82 18.35 -16.32
N VAL A 58 13.72 18.68 -15.40
CA VAL A 58 14.99 18.00 -15.15
C VAL A 58 14.78 16.49 -15.21
N THR A 59 15.38 15.87 -16.23
CA THR A 59 15.45 14.42 -16.38
C THR A 59 16.33 13.86 -15.27
N LYS A 60 15.70 13.40 -14.20
CA LYS A 60 16.28 12.43 -13.27
C LYS A 60 15.60 11.09 -13.59
N PRO A 61 16.30 9.94 -13.58
CA PRO A 61 15.62 8.64 -13.57
C PRO A 61 14.55 8.66 -12.46
N PRO A 62 13.39 7.99 -12.61
CA PRO A 62 12.38 7.99 -11.56
C PRO A 62 13.07 7.64 -10.24
N GLU A 63 13.15 8.62 -9.33
CA GLU A 63 13.69 8.39 -8.01
C GLU A 63 12.91 7.21 -7.42
N ASN A 64 13.61 6.26 -6.79
CA ASN A 64 12.92 5.24 -5.99
C ASN A 64 11.81 5.92 -5.18
N LEU A 65 10.60 5.34 -5.22
CA LEU A 65 9.42 5.93 -4.57
C LEU A 65 9.74 6.21 -3.10
N ASP A 66 9.99 7.48 -2.80
CA ASP A 66 10.33 7.91 -1.46
C ASP A 66 9.04 8.01 -0.64
N LEU A 67 8.82 7.01 0.21
CA LEU A 67 7.63 6.91 1.06
C LEU A 67 7.53 8.08 2.05
N SER A 68 8.66 8.69 2.43
CA SER A 68 8.68 9.88 3.28
C SER A 68 8.09 11.08 2.53
N LYS A 69 8.50 11.29 1.27
CA LYS A 69 7.93 12.33 0.40
C LYS A 69 6.45 12.12 0.14
N LEU A 70 5.98 10.89 -0.05
CA LEU A 70 4.55 10.60 -0.26
C LEU A 70 3.72 11.00 0.96
N THR A 71 4.18 10.64 2.16
CA THR A 71 3.52 10.97 3.42
C THR A 71 3.47 12.49 3.63
N GLU A 72 4.61 13.17 3.45
CA GLU A 72 4.68 14.63 3.51
C GLU A 72 3.75 15.30 2.50
N THR A 73 3.64 14.74 1.30
CA THR A 73 2.76 15.27 0.25
C THR A 73 1.29 15.20 0.68
N ASN A 74 0.84 14.09 1.26
CA ASN A 74 -0.52 13.98 1.79
C ASN A 74 -0.78 14.97 2.95
N VAL A 75 0.22 15.21 3.81
CA VAL A 75 0.15 16.23 4.87
C VAL A 75 -0.01 17.64 4.28
N LYS A 76 0.80 17.98 3.28
CA LYS A 76 0.73 19.28 2.59
C LYS A 76 -0.64 19.47 1.93
N ILE A 77 -1.13 18.46 1.19
CA ILE A 77 -2.45 18.48 0.54
C ILE A 77 -3.57 18.70 1.54
N LYS A 78 -3.56 18.00 2.69
CA LYS A 78 -4.57 18.16 3.75
C LYS A 78 -4.75 19.63 4.14
N ASN A 79 -3.63 20.35 4.30
CA ASN A 79 -3.60 21.72 4.81
C ASN A 79 -3.96 22.80 3.77
N ILE A 80 -4.11 22.45 2.49
CA ILE A 80 -4.56 23.39 1.47
C ILE A 80 -6.04 23.76 1.73
N LYS A 81 -6.33 25.05 1.88
CA LYS A 81 -7.72 25.53 2.09
C LYS A 81 -8.49 25.70 0.78
N GLY A 82 -7.81 26.16 -0.28
CA GLY A 82 -8.43 26.42 -1.57
C GLY A 82 -8.79 25.14 -2.32
N LYS A 83 -10.06 25.02 -2.75
CA LYS A 83 -10.59 23.81 -3.39
C LYS A 83 -9.84 23.49 -4.69
N THR A 84 -9.64 24.49 -5.56
CA THR A 84 -8.92 24.33 -6.84
C THR A 84 -7.45 23.97 -6.62
N GLN A 85 -6.78 24.63 -5.67
CA GLN A 85 -5.40 24.35 -5.32
C GLN A 85 -5.24 22.92 -4.79
N LYS A 86 -6.19 22.45 -3.98
CA LYS A 86 -6.18 21.08 -3.46
C LYS A 86 -6.36 20.05 -4.58
N ILE A 87 -7.23 20.31 -5.54
CA ILE A 87 -7.40 19.44 -6.72
C ILE A 87 -6.10 19.35 -7.51
N LYS A 88 -5.45 20.49 -7.79
CA LYS A 88 -4.16 20.53 -8.50
C LYS A 88 -3.06 19.78 -7.75
N ALA A 89 -2.96 19.96 -6.43
CA ALA A 89 -1.96 19.26 -5.62
C ALA A 89 -2.17 17.73 -5.57
N ILE A 90 -3.42 17.26 -5.54
CA ILE A 90 -3.72 15.82 -5.65
C ILE A 90 -3.37 15.31 -7.05
N TYR A 91 -3.64 16.09 -8.10
CA TYR A 91 -3.23 15.76 -9.46
C TYR A 91 -1.71 15.63 -9.59
N GLU A 92 -0.95 16.61 -9.12
CA GLU A 92 0.53 16.58 -9.13
C GLU A 92 1.07 15.35 -8.39
N ARG A 93 0.52 15.02 -7.21
CA ARG A 93 0.87 13.79 -6.49
C ARG A 93 0.57 12.56 -7.34
N ASN A 94 -0.60 12.48 -7.97
CA ASN A 94 -0.97 11.33 -8.79
C ASN A 94 -0.11 11.24 -10.07
N GLN A 95 0.27 12.35 -10.68
CA GLN A 95 1.21 12.37 -11.81
C GLN A 95 2.56 11.80 -11.41
N TRP A 96 3.07 12.20 -10.25
CA TRP A 96 4.32 11.64 -9.71
C TRP A 96 4.20 10.14 -9.40
N LEU A 97 3.05 9.68 -8.94
CA LEU A 97 2.84 8.26 -8.60
C LEU A 97 2.70 7.35 -9.81
N VAL A 98 2.02 7.76 -10.89
CA VAL A 98 1.66 6.89 -12.02
C VAL A 98 2.84 6.05 -12.55
N PRO A 99 4.05 6.59 -12.80
CA PRO A 99 5.20 5.80 -13.27
C PRO A 99 5.67 4.72 -12.29
N HIS A 100 5.37 4.87 -11.01
CA HIS A 100 5.80 3.97 -9.94
C HIS A 100 4.72 2.93 -9.58
N ILE A 101 3.51 3.03 -10.13
CA ILE A 101 2.41 2.12 -9.81
C ILE A 101 2.63 0.78 -10.53
N THR A 102 2.88 -0.26 -9.75
CA THR A 102 2.88 -1.66 -10.20
C THR A 102 1.78 -2.43 -9.51
N ARG A 103 1.37 -3.57 -10.10
CA ARG A 103 0.35 -4.44 -9.51
C ARG A 103 0.97 -5.31 -8.42
N ASP A 104 0.34 -5.35 -7.25
CA ASP A 104 0.68 -6.32 -6.21
C ASP A 104 -0.03 -7.66 -6.51
N THR A 105 0.68 -8.54 -7.22
CA THR A 105 0.15 -9.85 -7.63
C THR A 105 0.00 -10.84 -6.48
N SER A 106 0.49 -10.52 -5.27
CA SER A 106 0.35 -11.38 -4.10
C SER A 106 -1.10 -11.43 -3.59
N ASN A 107 -1.88 -10.36 -3.80
CA ASN A 107 -3.30 -10.30 -3.44
C ASN A 107 -4.18 -10.96 -4.51
N LYS A 108 -4.27 -12.30 -4.44
CA LYS A 108 -5.07 -13.12 -5.36
C LYS A 108 -6.54 -12.70 -5.45
N ALA A 109 -7.13 -12.22 -4.34
CA ALA A 109 -8.53 -11.78 -4.34
C ALA A 109 -8.72 -10.54 -5.23
N VAL A 110 -7.81 -9.57 -5.11
CA VAL A 110 -7.81 -8.36 -5.94
C VAL A 110 -7.53 -8.71 -7.40
N MET A 111 -6.57 -9.59 -7.69
CA MET A 111 -6.29 -9.99 -9.08
C MET A 111 -7.46 -10.72 -9.74
N ASN A 112 -8.11 -11.64 -9.02
CA ASN A 112 -9.32 -12.29 -9.52
C ASN A 112 -10.47 -11.30 -9.77
N SER A 113 -10.59 -10.27 -8.92
CA SER A 113 -11.59 -9.20 -9.10
C SER A 113 -11.23 -8.28 -10.28
N LEU A 114 -9.94 -8.01 -10.51
CA LEU A 114 -9.43 -7.24 -11.65
C LEU A 114 -9.72 -7.93 -12.99
N GLU A 115 -9.53 -9.26 -13.08
CA GLU A 115 -9.89 -10.02 -14.28
C GLU A 115 -11.40 -9.95 -14.59
N LYS A 116 -12.24 -10.03 -13.54
CA LYS A 116 -13.69 -9.87 -13.67
C LYS A 116 -14.05 -8.47 -14.14
N PHE A 117 -13.38 -7.44 -13.61
CA PHE A 117 -13.53 -6.06 -14.04
C PHE A 117 -13.22 -5.89 -15.54
N GLN A 118 -12.08 -6.42 -16.01
CA GLN A 118 -11.68 -6.31 -17.42
C GLN A 118 -12.73 -6.94 -18.36
N LYS A 119 -13.21 -8.15 -18.02
CA LYS A 119 -14.29 -8.82 -18.77
C LYS A 119 -15.59 -8.03 -18.73
N HIS A 120 -15.93 -7.47 -17.58
CA HIS A 120 -17.13 -6.64 -17.42
C HIS A 120 -17.06 -5.35 -18.24
N TYR A 121 -15.92 -4.65 -18.23
CA TYR A 121 -15.71 -3.45 -19.03
C TYR A 121 -15.83 -3.76 -20.52
N ALA A 122 -15.14 -4.79 -21.01
CA ALA A 122 -15.20 -5.20 -22.42
C ALA A 122 -16.63 -5.51 -22.85
N LYS A 123 -17.41 -6.24 -22.03
CA LYS A 123 -18.80 -6.60 -22.33
C LYS A 123 -19.75 -5.39 -22.35
N ASN A 124 -19.53 -4.41 -21.48
CA ASN A 124 -20.49 -3.31 -21.25
C ASN A 124 -19.98 -1.94 -21.73
N LYS A 125 -18.90 -1.92 -22.53
CA LYS A 125 -18.19 -0.70 -22.96
C LYS A 125 -19.14 0.37 -23.52
N GLN A 126 -20.05 -0.02 -24.41
CA GLN A 126 -21.01 0.89 -25.05
C GLN A 126 -21.88 1.66 -24.04
N LYS A 127 -22.26 1.00 -22.93
CA LYS A 127 -23.08 1.62 -21.88
C LYS A 127 -22.29 2.69 -21.12
N TYR A 128 -21.02 2.43 -20.86
CA TYR A 128 -20.11 3.41 -20.27
C TYR A 128 -19.80 4.57 -21.23
N GLU A 129 -19.65 4.29 -22.53
CA GLU A 129 -19.46 5.33 -23.57
C GLU A 129 -20.67 6.26 -23.68
N THR A 130 -21.89 5.72 -23.58
CA THR A 130 -23.12 6.51 -23.60
C THR A 130 -23.20 7.49 -22.43
N VAL A 131 -22.85 7.06 -21.23
CA VAL A 131 -22.77 7.95 -20.05
C VAL A 131 -21.59 8.93 -20.19
N SER A 132 -20.46 8.48 -20.72
CA SER A 132 -19.27 9.32 -20.96
C SER A 132 -19.59 10.50 -21.87
N GLN A 133 -20.27 10.28 -22.99
CA GLN A 133 -20.67 11.34 -23.92
C GLN A 133 -21.55 12.40 -23.26
N LYS A 134 -22.42 12.01 -22.33
CA LYS A 134 -23.35 12.93 -21.62
C LYS A 134 -22.71 13.64 -20.43
N THR A 135 -21.60 13.13 -19.90
CA THR A 135 -20.99 13.61 -18.64
C THR A 135 -19.57 14.14 -18.82
N GLY A 136 -18.92 13.92 -19.95
CA GLY A 136 -17.51 14.24 -20.14
C GLY A 136 -16.56 13.49 -19.20
N VAL A 137 -17.00 12.37 -18.60
CA VAL A 137 -16.13 11.52 -17.76
C VAL A 137 -15.73 10.30 -18.60
N PRO A 138 -14.43 9.96 -18.73
CA PRO A 138 -13.96 8.83 -19.54
C PRO A 138 -14.67 7.51 -19.22
N PRO A 139 -15.02 6.68 -20.24
CA PRO A 139 -15.75 5.44 -20.01
C PRO A 139 -14.97 4.45 -19.13
N GLU A 140 -13.64 4.42 -19.24
CA GLU A 140 -12.78 3.60 -18.37
C GLU A 140 -12.91 4.00 -16.89
N LEU A 141 -12.97 5.30 -16.62
CA LEU A 141 -13.11 5.83 -15.27
C LEU A 141 -14.52 5.58 -14.71
N ILE A 142 -15.56 5.74 -15.53
CA ILE A 142 -16.93 5.42 -15.11
C ILE A 142 -17.02 3.94 -14.72
N ALA A 143 -16.46 3.04 -15.53
CA ALA A 143 -16.44 1.62 -15.24
C ALA A 143 -15.67 1.32 -13.93
N ALA A 144 -14.50 1.94 -13.73
CA ALA A 144 -13.71 1.76 -12.52
C ALA A 144 -14.45 2.23 -11.26
N ILE A 145 -15.14 3.38 -11.32
CA ILE A 145 -16.00 3.87 -10.23
C ILE A 145 -17.16 2.89 -10.00
N HIS A 146 -17.86 2.47 -11.06
CA HIS A 146 -18.97 1.52 -10.94
C HIS A 146 -18.55 0.19 -10.31
N TRP A 147 -17.34 -0.28 -10.61
CA TRP A 147 -16.78 -1.47 -9.97
C TRP A 147 -16.54 -1.27 -8.48
N ARG A 148 -16.05 -0.09 -8.05
CA ARG A 148 -15.85 0.22 -6.63
C ARG A 148 -17.16 0.33 -5.85
N GLU A 149 -18.21 0.85 -6.46
CA GLU A 149 -19.49 1.12 -5.81
C GLU A 149 -20.39 -0.13 -5.74
N SER A 150 -20.37 -0.98 -6.77
CA SER A 150 -21.30 -2.12 -6.85
C SER A 150 -20.78 -3.32 -7.64
N SER A 151 -19.46 -3.42 -7.89
CA SER A 151 -18.88 -4.49 -8.72
C SER A 151 -19.52 -4.58 -10.13
N GLY A 152 -19.92 -3.43 -10.69
CA GLY A 152 -20.53 -3.35 -12.02
C GLY A 152 -22.01 -3.76 -12.08
N ASP A 153 -22.70 -3.87 -10.94
CA ASP A 153 -24.11 -4.22 -10.91
C ASP A 153 -25.00 -3.06 -11.38
N PHE A 154 -25.51 -3.17 -12.61
CA PHE A 154 -26.42 -2.19 -13.22
C PHE A 154 -27.80 -2.07 -12.53
N SER A 155 -28.10 -2.90 -11.53
CA SER A 155 -29.28 -2.74 -10.67
C SER A 155 -29.00 -1.85 -9.44
N ARG A 156 -27.80 -1.25 -9.33
CA ARG A 156 -27.37 -0.41 -8.21
C ARG A 156 -26.95 0.99 -8.65
N TYR A 157 -27.14 1.96 -7.76
CA TYR A 157 -26.75 3.35 -7.98
C TYR A 157 -25.23 3.49 -8.08
N LEU A 158 -24.77 4.25 -9.07
CA LEU A 158 -23.37 4.67 -9.15
C LEU A 158 -22.98 5.59 -7.99
N HIS A 159 -23.94 6.27 -7.35
CA HIS A 159 -23.68 7.22 -6.25
C HIS A 159 -22.99 6.59 -5.04
N ASN A 160 -23.46 5.43 -4.62
CA ASN A 160 -23.12 4.81 -3.34
C ASN A 160 -23.42 3.30 -3.27
N GLY A 161 -23.78 2.70 -4.41
CA GLY A 161 -24.12 1.29 -4.51
C GLY A 161 -25.53 0.89 -4.06
N ASP A 162 -26.40 1.76 -3.55
CA ASP A 162 -27.76 1.36 -3.13
C ASP A 162 -28.58 0.71 -4.28
N PRO A 163 -29.59 -0.13 -4.02
CA PRO A 163 -30.43 -0.70 -5.08
C PRO A 163 -31.26 0.37 -5.82
N LEU A 164 -31.30 0.31 -7.16
CA LEU A 164 -32.18 1.12 -8.00
C LEU A 164 -33.66 0.81 -7.74
N GLY A 165 -34.54 1.74 -8.13
CA GLY A 165 -35.99 1.63 -7.88
C GLY A 165 -36.38 1.81 -6.42
N LYS A 166 -35.44 2.22 -5.56
CA LYS A 166 -35.66 2.62 -4.17
C LYS A 166 -34.96 3.96 -3.91
N LYS A 167 -35.45 4.70 -2.90
CA LYS A 167 -34.78 5.90 -2.42
C LYS A 167 -33.47 5.50 -1.73
N THR A 168 -32.36 6.17 -2.05
CA THR A 168 -31.07 5.93 -1.41
C THR A 168 -31.14 6.23 0.09
N VAL A 169 -30.54 5.34 0.90
CA VAL A 169 -30.43 5.46 2.35
C VAL A 169 -29.02 5.83 2.79
N ASN A 170 -28.02 5.45 1.98
CA ASN A 170 -26.64 5.86 2.13
C ASN A 170 -26.44 7.24 1.49
N VAL A 171 -25.38 7.95 1.90
CA VAL A 171 -25.11 9.30 1.37
C VAL A 171 -24.66 9.20 -0.09
N PRO A 172 -25.17 10.02 -1.03
CA PRO A 172 -26.25 11.01 -0.87
C PRO A 172 -27.64 10.37 -0.72
N LYS A 173 -28.38 10.75 0.34
CA LYS A 173 -29.69 10.16 0.70
C LYS A 173 -30.83 10.77 -0.11
N GLY A 174 -31.90 9.98 -0.31
CA GLY A 174 -33.16 10.45 -0.87
C GLY A 174 -33.22 10.55 -2.40
N ILE A 175 -32.20 10.06 -3.11
CA ILE A 175 -32.18 10.01 -4.58
C ILE A 175 -33.04 8.84 -5.06
N PHE A 176 -33.80 9.03 -6.14
CA PHE A 176 -34.65 8.01 -6.76
C PHE A 176 -34.53 8.02 -8.28
N PHE A 177 -34.14 6.88 -8.86
CA PHE A 177 -34.14 6.55 -10.29
C PHE A 177 -34.45 5.07 -10.46
N THR A 178 -35.05 4.72 -11.60
CA THR A 178 -35.27 3.33 -12.03
C THR A 178 -34.33 2.91 -13.15
N ASP A 179 -33.80 3.87 -13.91
CA ASP A 179 -32.80 3.63 -14.95
C ASP A 179 -31.38 3.93 -14.44
N TRP A 180 -30.45 3.04 -14.78
CA TRP A 180 -29.06 3.16 -14.34
C TRP A 180 -28.31 4.29 -15.05
N GLU A 181 -28.55 4.52 -16.34
CA GLU A 181 -27.83 5.55 -17.09
C GLU A 181 -28.20 6.93 -16.58
N GLU A 182 -29.49 7.20 -16.36
CA GLU A 182 -29.97 8.44 -15.74
C GLU A 182 -29.36 8.66 -14.35
N ALA A 183 -29.36 7.61 -13.52
CA ALA A 183 -28.75 7.64 -12.20
C ALA A 183 -27.24 7.93 -12.28
N ALA A 184 -26.51 7.27 -13.17
CA ALA A 184 -25.07 7.44 -13.37
C ALA A 184 -24.72 8.86 -13.85
N ILE A 185 -25.48 9.39 -14.82
CA ILE A 185 -25.33 10.77 -15.31
C ILE A 185 -25.52 11.76 -14.15
N HIS A 186 -26.57 11.56 -13.35
CA HIS A 186 -26.81 12.39 -12.18
C HIS A 186 -25.65 12.32 -11.17
N ALA A 187 -25.14 11.12 -10.87
CA ALA A 187 -24.03 10.93 -9.92
C ALA A 187 -22.75 11.65 -10.35
N LEU A 188 -22.36 11.50 -11.61
CA LEU A 188 -21.14 12.09 -12.17
C LEU A 188 -21.25 13.62 -12.25
N ASN A 189 -22.43 14.15 -12.60
CA ASN A 189 -22.66 15.59 -12.68
C ASN A 189 -22.63 16.30 -11.32
N GLN A 190 -22.85 15.60 -10.19
CA GLN A 190 -22.60 16.16 -8.85
C GLN A 190 -21.11 16.48 -8.62
N LYS A 191 -20.21 15.89 -9.42
CA LYS A 191 -18.76 16.11 -9.36
C LYS A 191 -18.23 16.92 -10.55
N LYS A 192 -19.10 17.57 -11.35
CA LYS A 192 -18.72 18.32 -12.56
C LYS A 192 -17.60 19.36 -12.33
N TYR A 193 -17.65 20.06 -11.20
CA TYR A 193 -16.62 21.04 -10.84
C TYR A 193 -15.22 20.40 -10.76
N ILE A 194 -15.14 19.15 -10.27
CA ILE A 194 -13.86 18.43 -10.18
C ILE A 194 -13.40 18.01 -11.57
N ARG A 195 -14.31 17.46 -12.39
CA ARG A 195 -14.05 17.12 -13.81
C ARG A 195 -13.44 18.32 -14.55
N ASP A 196 -14.08 19.47 -14.42
CA ASP A 196 -13.69 20.70 -15.13
C ASP A 196 -12.34 21.24 -14.66
N VAL A 197 -12.08 21.24 -13.34
CA VAL A 197 -10.80 21.72 -12.78
C VAL A 197 -9.63 20.77 -13.08
N VAL A 198 -9.85 19.45 -13.02
CA VAL A 198 -8.83 18.46 -13.40
C VAL A 198 -8.59 18.47 -14.92
N GLY A 199 -9.60 18.86 -15.69
CA GLY A 199 -9.54 18.93 -17.15
C GLY A 199 -9.54 17.54 -17.79
N ILE A 200 -10.56 16.74 -17.45
CA ILE A 200 -10.90 15.50 -18.17
C ILE A 200 -12.17 15.70 -19.01
N ASP A 201 -12.21 15.02 -20.13
CA ASP A 201 -13.35 14.90 -21.04
C ASP A 201 -13.60 13.42 -21.38
N SER A 202 -14.55 13.14 -22.27
CA SER A 202 -14.92 11.78 -22.66
C SER A 202 -13.80 10.99 -23.36
N THR A 203 -12.76 11.65 -23.88
CA THR A 203 -11.68 11.03 -24.66
C THR A 203 -10.36 10.91 -23.90
N SER A 204 -10.24 11.62 -22.77
CA SER A 204 -9.05 11.68 -21.93
C SER A 204 -8.52 10.28 -21.59
N LYS A 205 -7.18 10.12 -21.65
CA LYS A 205 -6.44 8.90 -21.25
C LYS A 205 -5.41 9.15 -20.14
N ASP A 206 -5.39 10.35 -19.57
CA ASP A 206 -4.51 10.72 -18.46
C ASP A 206 -4.98 10.03 -17.16
N VAL A 207 -4.26 8.95 -16.78
CA VAL A 207 -4.58 8.14 -15.60
C VAL A 207 -4.45 8.95 -14.30
N ALA A 208 -3.50 9.88 -14.20
CA ALA A 208 -3.34 10.70 -13.00
C ALA A 208 -4.53 11.64 -12.79
N LYS A 209 -5.05 12.23 -13.87
CA LYS A 209 -6.29 13.01 -13.83
C LYS A 209 -7.48 12.14 -13.42
N MET A 210 -7.63 10.95 -14.00
CA MET A 210 -8.72 10.04 -13.67
C MET A 210 -8.67 9.57 -12.20
N MET A 211 -7.49 9.22 -11.69
CA MET A 211 -7.28 8.90 -10.27
C MET A 211 -7.66 10.07 -9.36
N THR A 212 -7.34 11.30 -9.77
CA THR A 212 -7.70 12.52 -9.02
C THR A 212 -9.21 12.70 -8.95
N PHE A 213 -9.91 12.54 -10.07
CA PHE A 213 -11.37 12.59 -10.08
C PHE A 213 -11.98 11.49 -9.20
N ALA A 214 -11.47 10.26 -9.29
CA ALA A 214 -11.95 9.13 -8.49
C ALA A 214 -11.80 9.34 -6.97
N GLU A 215 -10.69 9.94 -6.53
CA GLU A 215 -10.49 10.22 -5.10
C GLU A 215 -11.48 11.26 -4.58
N TYR A 216 -11.83 12.28 -5.37
CA TYR A 216 -12.91 13.23 -5.04
C TYR A 216 -14.31 12.63 -5.17
N TYR A 217 -14.47 11.66 -6.08
CA TYR A 217 -15.72 10.93 -6.22
C TYR A 217 -16.05 10.22 -4.92
N ASN A 218 -15.12 9.38 -4.43
CA ASN A 218 -15.21 8.67 -3.16
C ASN A 218 -15.21 9.61 -1.94
N GLY A 219 -14.36 10.64 -1.98
CA GLY A 219 -14.20 11.62 -0.91
C GLY A 219 -12.77 11.65 -0.34
N LEU A 220 -12.37 12.82 0.17
CA LEU A 220 -11.00 13.08 0.66
C LEU A 220 -10.75 12.58 2.09
N GLY A 221 -11.50 11.59 2.56
CA GLY A 221 -11.35 11.04 3.91
C GLY A 221 -9.93 10.56 4.19
N TYR A 222 -9.32 9.86 3.23
CA TYR A 222 -7.95 9.36 3.35
C TYR A 222 -6.90 10.49 3.44
N ILE A 223 -7.03 11.53 2.61
CA ILE A 223 -6.22 12.77 2.72
C ILE A 223 -6.37 13.42 4.10
N ASN A 224 -7.59 13.47 4.66
CA ASN A 224 -7.82 14.03 6.00
C ASN A 224 -7.10 13.23 7.09
N HIS A 225 -6.93 11.92 6.87
CA HIS A 225 -6.13 11.01 7.68
C HIS A 225 -4.63 10.99 7.31
N LYS A 226 -4.22 11.74 6.28
CA LYS A 226 -2.85 11.86 5.75
C LYS A 226 -2.32 10.56 5.10
N VAL A 227 -3.22 9.66 4.71
CA VAL A 227 -2.89 8.34 4.15
C VAL A 227 -3.34 8.24 2.69
N ASN A 228 -2.88 7.18 2.00
CA ASN A 228 -3.26 6.92 0.61
C ASN A 228 -4.66 6.30 0.51
N SER A 229 -5.40 6.68 -0.52
CA SER A 229 -6.76 6.20 -0.74
C SER A 229 -6.80 4.73 -1.16
N VAL A 230 -7.37 3.87 -0.31
CA VAL A 230 -7.68 2.48 -0.66
C VAL A 230 -8.59 2.39 -1.88
N TYR A 231 -9.47 3.39 -2.05
CA TYR A 231 -10.34 3.50 -3.21
C TYR A 231 -9.57 3.60 -4.53
N VAL A 232 -8.44 4.31 -4.50
CA VAL A 232 -7.60 4.55 -5.67
C VAL A 232 -6.52 3.48 -5.83
N PHE A 233 -5.85 3.09 -4.75
CA PHE A 233 -4.58 2.36 -4.81
C PHE A 233 -4.64 0.88 -4.38
N SER A 234 -5.80 0.34 -3.98
CA SER A 234 -5.91 -1.09 -3.65
C SER A 234 -5.36 -2.00 -4.77
N GLY A 235 -4.54 -2.98 -4.41
CA GLY A 235 -3.92 -3.90 -5.38
C GLY A 235 -2.71 -3.35 -6.13
N SER A 236 -2.22 -2.15 -5.79
CA SER A 236 -0.91 -1.68 -6.24
C SER A 236 0.16 -1.83 -5.15
N ASN A 237 1.41 -1.56 -5.53
CA ASN A 237 2.55 -1.42 -4.63
C ASN A 237 2.54 -0.13 -3.77
N ILE A 238 1.56 0.76 -3.95
CA ILE A 238 1.48 1.99 -3.15
C ILE A 238 1.05 1.63 -1.72
N PRO A 239 1.79 2.04 -0.68
CA PRO A 239 1.48 1.63 0.68
C PRO A 239 0.13 2.19 1.12
N LEU A 240 -0.69 1.33 1.72
CA LEU A 240 -2.02 1.65 2.21
C LEU A 240 -2.05 1.51 3.73
N GLU A 241 -2.59 2.52 4.39
CA GLU A 241 -2.70 2.57 5.84
C GLU A 241 -4.10 3.05 6.23
N GLY A 242 -4.90 2.11 6.72
CA GLY A 242 -6.25 2.32 7.19
C GLY A 242 -7.32 2.32 6.10
N LYS A 243 -8.55 1.99 6.50
CA LYS A 243 -9.69 1.82 5.61
C LYS A 243 -10.97 2.33 6.27
N TYR A 244 -11.87 2.89 5.46
CA TYR A 244 -13.26 3.07 5.86
C TYR A 244 -14.02 1.75 5.73
N TYR A 245 -14.48 1.18 6.85
CA TYR A 245 -15.29 -0.04 6.86
C TYR A 245 -16.79 0.25 6.80
N LYS A 246 -17.17 1.47 7.19
CA LYS A 246 -18.52 2.02 7.15
C LYS A 246 -18.41 3.53 6.95
N ASP A 247 -19.49 4.18 6.52
CA ASP A 247 -19.55 5.63 6.36
C ASP A 247 -19.09 6.35 7.63
N GLY A 248 -18.09 7.22 7.48
CA GLY A 248 -17.51 8.00 8.58
C GLY A 248 -16.63 7.21 9.57
N VAL A 249 -16.48 5.89 9.40
CA VAL A 249 -15.72 5.02 10.32
C VAL A 249 -14.40 4.61 9.67
N PHE A 250 -13.37 5.44 9.89
CA PHE A 250 -11.99 5.15 9.47
C PHE A 250 -11.21 4.42 10.57
N THR A 251 -10.56 3.32 10.20
CA THR A 251 -9.69 2.55 11.08
C THR A 251 -8.29 2.50 10.49
N TYR A 252 -7.27 2.99 11.21
CA TYR A 252 -5.86 2.86 10.83
C TYR A 252 -5.40 1.39 10.92
N GLY A 253 -4.49 0.99 10.05
CA GLY A 253 -3.91 -0.36 10.05
C GLY A 253 -3.66 -0.92 8.64
N PRO A 254 -3.15 -2.16 8.54
CA PRO A 254 -3.00 -2.83 7.25
C PRO A 254 -4.35 -2.93 6.54
N VAL A 255 -4.35 -2.55 5.28
CA VAL A 255 -5.57 -2.60 4.48
C VAL A 255 -5.73 -3.99 3.90
N VAL A 256 -6.82 -4.66 4.26
CA VAL A 256 -7.32 -5.82 3.51
C VAL A 256 -8.50 -5.34 2.68
N ASP A 257 -8.25 -5.16 1.38
CA ASP A 257 -9.29 -4.92 0.40
C ASP A 257 -9.30 -6.06 -0.62
N LYS A 258 -10.51 -6.50 -0.96
CA LYS A 258 -10.73 -7.56 -1.97
C LYS A 258 -11.03 -6.96 -3.33
N ASN A 259 -11.31 -5.65 -3.38
CA ASN A 259 -11.63 -4.93 -4.60
C ASN A 259 -10.39 -4.20 -5.13
N PRO A 260 -10.16 -4.22 -6.45
CA PRO A 260 -9.07 -3.46 -7.06
C PRO A 260 -9.30 -1.95 -6.90
N GLY A 261 -8.21 -1.22 -6.77
CA GLY A 261 -8.16 0.24 -6.80
C GLY A 261 -8.41 0.77 -8.20
N VAL A 262 -8.91 1.99 -8.29
CA VAL A 262 -9.11 2.68 -9.58
C VAL A 262 -7.82 2.73 -10.40
N ALA A 263 -6.66 2.96 -9.78
CA ALA A 263 -5.39 3.03 -10.49
C ALA A 263 -5.08 1.72 -11.24
N VAL A 264 -5.10 0.57 -10.55
CA VAL A 264 -4.79 -0.72 -11.19
C VAL A 264 -5.86 -1.15 -12.20
N MET A 265 -7.12 -0.75 -12.01
CA MET A 265 -8.18 -0.95 -12.98
C MET A 265 -7.90 -0.17 -14.27
N LEU A 266 -7.63 1.13 -14.17
CA LEU A 266 -7.33 1.98 -15.32
C LEU A 266 -6.09 1.51 -16.07
N LEU A 267 -4.99 1.22 -15.36
CA LEU A 267 -3.74 0.66 -15.91
C LEU A 267 -3.91 -0.74 -16.53
N SER A 268 -5.07 -1.37 -16.37
CA SER A 268 -5.36 -2.70 -16.94
C SER A 268 -6.20 -2.67 -18.21
N ILE A 269 -6.79 -1.53 -18.55
CA ILE A 269 -7.67 -1.35 -19.71
C ILE A 269 -7.34 -0.14 -20.58
N ILE A 270 -6.49 0.78 -20.09
CA ILE A 270 -5.94 1.88 -20.88
C ILE A 270 -4.60 1.42 -21.44
N ASP A 271 -4.48 1.44 -22.77
CA ASP A 271 -3.20 1.29 -23.44
C ASP A 271 -2.36 2.54 -23.18
N ILE A 272 -1.54 2.47 -22.13
CA ILE A 272 -0.43 3.40 -21.94
C ILE A 272 0.70 2.88 -22.84
N PRO A 273 1.39 3.74 -23.63
CA PRO A 273 2.59 3.34 -24.33
C PRO A 273 3.52 2.63 -23.34
N LYS A 274 3.79 1.33 -23.57
CA LYS A 274 4.65 0.54 -22.69
C LYS A 274 5.97 1.27 -22.51
N GLN A 275 6.25 1.74 -21.30
CA GLN A 275 7.65 1.82 -20.88
C GLN A 275 8.11 0.37 -20.77
N GLU A 276 9.15 0.03 -21.53
CA GLU A 276 9.77 -1.29 -21.46
C GLU A 276 10.08 -1.63 -20.01
N SER A 277 9.62 -2.80 -19.57
CA SER A 277 10.05 -3.40 -18.32
C SER A 277 11.59 -3.47 -18.32
N PRO A 278 12.30 -2.97 -17.30
CA PRO A 278 13.71 -3.29 -17.16
C PRO A 278 13.84 -4.80 -16.98
N GLN A 279 14.47 -5.46 -17.94
CA GLN A 279 14.97 -6.81 -17.75
C GLN A 279 16.03 -6.82 -16.64
N ALA A 280 16.07 -7.92 -15.89
CA ALA A 280 17.03 -8.14 -14.83
C ALA A 280 18.48 -8.00 -15.34
N ILE A 281 19.29 -7.19 -14.65
CA ILE A 281 20.74 -7.09 -14.88
C ILE A 281 21.45 -7.24 -13.50
N PRO A 282 22.58 -7.98 -13.45
CA PRO A 282 23.23 -8.40 -12.21
C PRO A 282 23.76 -7.25 -11.35
N SER A 283 23.74 -7.51 -10.05
CA SER A 283 24.27 -6.69 -8.96
C SER A 283 25.76 -6.37 -9.11
N VAL A 284 26.10 -5.08 -9.16
CA VAL A 284 27.43 -4.54 -8.82
C VAL A 284 27.21 -3.20 -8.06
N PRO A 285 27.97 -2.94 -6.98
CA PRO A 285 27.59 -1.97 -5.95
C PRO A 285 28.01 -0.54 -6.32
N LEU A 286 27.23 0.45 -5.88
CA LEU A 286 27.68 1.84 -5.89
C LEU A 286 27.44 2.57 -4.58
N ALA A 287 28.40 3.48 -4.35
CA ALA A 287 28.73 4.15 -3.13
C ALA A 287 27.70 5.19 -2.66
N ASN A 288 27.77 5.41 -1.34
CA ASN A 288 27.19 6.49 -0.56
C ASN A 288 27.37 7.89 -1.16
N PRO A 289 26.40 8.78 -0.87
CA PRO A 289 26.73 10.09 -0.35
C PRO A 289 26.00 10.41 0.98
N GLY A 290 26.79 10.65 2.04
CA GLY A 290 26.53 11.50 3.21
C GLY A 290 25.21 11.32 3.99
N SER A 291 25.17 10.41 4.98
CA SER A 291 25.49 10.67 6.40
C SER A 291 24.45 11.49 7.18
N THR A 292 23.51 10.77 7.80
CA THR A 292 23.33 10.87 9.26
C THR A 292 23.44 9.45 9.85
N ASN A 293 24.30 9.32 10.85
CA ASN A 293 24.82 8.09 11.48
C ASN A 293 23.87 6.87 11.55
N ILE A 294 23.98 5.95 10.59
CA ILE A 294 23.62 4.53 10.79
C ILE A 294 24.90 3.72 10.59
N SER A 295 25.72 3.63 11.64
CA SER A 295 26.87 2.75 11.64
C SER A 295 26.45 1.36 12.10
N LYS A 296 26.74 0.35 11.28
CA LYS A 296 27.06 -1.05 11.65
C LYS A 296 26.38 -1.57 12.92
N LYS A 297 25.26 -2.26 12.78
CA LYS A 297 24.64 -2.92 13.91
C LYS A 297 24.01 -4.21 13.39
N GLY A 298 24.83 -5.26 13.25
CA GLY A 298 24.39 -6.62 12.88
C GLY A 298 23.41 -7.20 13.91
N THR A 299 23.41 -8.52 14.13
CA THR A 299 22.43 -9.20 15.00
C THR A 299 22.13 -8.49 16.35
N GLU A 300 23.16 -8.08 17.10
CA GLU A 300 22.98 -7.38 18.38
C GLU A 300 22.38 -5.97 18.23
N GLY A 301 22.67 -5.32 17.12
CA GLY A 301 22.12 -4.02 16.79
C GLY A 301 20.62 -4.07 16.53
N ALA A 302 20.18 -5.03 15.72
CA ALA A 302 18.76 -5.29 15.48
C ALA A 302 17.99 -5.60 16.78
N ARG A 303 18.61 -6.36 17.70
CA ARG A 303 18.05 -6.60 19.04
C ARG A 303 17.93 -5.31 19.84
N GLU A 304 18.93 -4.43 19.82
CA GLU A 304 18.84 -3.15 20.51
C GLU A 304 17.72 -2.26 19.94
N GLU A 305 17.50 -2.25 18.62
CA GLU A 305 16.39 -1.50 18.02
C GLU A 305 15.00 -2.00 18.45
N VAL A 306 14.83 -3.32 18.60
CA VAL A 306 13.62 -3.93 19.21
C VAL A 306 13.37 -3.33 20.60
N LEU A 307 14.42 -3.21 21.40
CA LEU A 307 14.35 -2.72 22.76
C LEU A 307 14.08 -1.21 22.80
N GLU A 308 14.78 -0.44 21.98
CA GLU A 308 14.63 1.01 21.88
C GLU A 308 13.20 1.37 21.47
N LEU A 309 12.64 0.71 20.45
CA LEU A 309 11.26 0.92 20.05
C LEU A 309 10.29 0.54 21.17
N ALA A 310 10.46 -0.63 21.81
CA ALA A 310 9.55 -1.09 22.86
C ALA A 310 9.48 -0.10 24.03
N LYS A 311 10.63 0.42 24.47
CA LYS A 311 10.73 1.39 25.56
C LYS A 311 9.98 2.68 25.27
N GLN A 312 9.84 3.09 24.00
CA GLN A 312 9.12 4.31 23.66
C GLN A 312 7.61 4.25 23.99
N PHE A 313 7.06 3.07 24.25
CA PHE A 313 5.65 2.88 24.59
C PHE A 313 5.38 2.69 26.09
N GLU A 314 6.42 2.67 26.92
CA GLU A 314 6.25 2.59 28.38
C GLU A 314 5.32 3.69 28.89
N GLY A 315 4.26 3.28 29.59
CA GLY A 315 3.23 4.15 30.15
C GLY A 315 2.26 4.78 29.14
N LYS A 316 2.39 4.51 27.83
CA LYS A 316 1.63 5.19 26.77
C LYS A 316 0.52 4.37 26.13
N VAL A 317 0.56 3.04 26.29
CA VAL A 317 -0.42 2.14 25.68
C VAL A 317 -1.15 1.35 26.77
N PRO A 318 -2.44 1.66 27.02
CA PRO A 318 -3.29 0.94 27.95
C PRO A 318 -3.53 -0.53 27.60
N TYR A 319 -3.79 -1.35 28.62
CA TYR A 319 -4.25 -2.72 28.43
C TYR A 319 -5.65 -2.77 27.82
N TYR A 320 -5.84 -3.52 26.73
CA TYR A 320 -7.15 -3.97 26.28
C TYR A 320 -7.06 -5.21 25.40
N MET A 321 -7.83 -6.23 25.73
CA MET A 321 -7.92 -7.48 24.97
C MET A 321 -9.24 -7.52 24.20
N ASP A 322 -9.20 -7.24 22.90
CA ASP A 322 -10.36 -7.25 21.98
C ASP A 322 -10.08 -7.98 20.65
N GLY A 323 -8.88 -8.53 20.48
CA GLY A 323 -8.44 -9.20 19.24
C GLY A 323 -8.09 -8.23 18.11
N ASN A 324 -8.07 -6.92 18.35
CA ASN A 324 -7.70 -5.91 17.36
C ASN A 324 -6.21 -5.58 17.46
N ARG A 325 -5.39 -6.37 16.75
CA ARG A 325 -3.92 -6.30 16.79
C ARG A 325 -3.36 -5.13 15.96
N PRO A 326 -2.70 -4.13 16.58
CA PRO A 326 -1.90 -3.16 15.85
C PRO A 326 -0.80 -3.89 15.06
N LYS A 327 -0.69 -3.65 13.75
CA LYS A 327 0.31 -4.37 12.93
C LYS A 327 1.72 -3.82 13.14
N TYR A 328 1.86 -2.50 13.27
CA TYR A 328 3.14 -1.81 13.49
C TYR A 328 3.01 -0.76 14.58
N MET A 329 4.13 -0.33 15.13
CA MET A 329 4.25 0.55 16.27
C MET A 329 4.86 1.88 15.83
N ASP A 330 4.14 2.98 16.02
CA ASP A 330 4.65 4.35 15.84
C ASP A 330 4.62 5.09 17.19
N PRO A 331 5.79 5.45 17.76
CA PRO A 331 5.86 6.21 19.00
C PRO A 331 5.17 7.57 18.97
N LYS A 332 5.00 8.17 17.79
CA LYS A 332 4.30 9.45 17.60
C LYS A 332 2.78 9.27 17.52
N SER A 333 2.32 8.05 17.31
CA SER A 333 0.90 7.70 17.23
C SER A 333 0.65 6.37 17.95
N PRO A 334 0.82 6.31 19.28
CA PRO A 334 0.64 5.09 20.03
C PRO A 334 -0.79 4.57 19.88
N PRO A 335 -0.98 3.23 19.75
CA PRO A 335 -2.29 2.63 19.70
C PRO A 335 -3.08 2.90 20.98
N LYS A 336 -4.41 2.98 20.86
CA LYS A 336 -5.30 3.34 21.98
C LYS A 336 -5.24 2.33 23.13
N ALA A 337 -5.02 1.07 22.82
CA ALA A 337 -4.78 0.00 23.77
C ALA A 337 -4.26 -1.26 23.03
N MET A 338 -3.73 -2.22 23.78
CA MET A 338 -3.32 -3.54 23.27
C MET A 338 -3.20 -4.56 24.40
N ASP A 339 -3.06 -5.84 24.05
CA ASP A 339 -2.63 -6.88 24.98
C ASP A 339 -1.13 -7.21 24.86
N CYS A 340 -0.64 -8.09 25.75
CA CYS A 340 0.77 -8.48 25.80
C CYS A 340 1.31 -9.10 24.50
N SER A 341 0.51 -9.93 23.83
CA SER A 341 0.90 -10.60 22.59
C SER A 341 0.83 -9.67 21.38
N ASP A 342 -0.12 -8.75 21.36
CA ASP A 342 -0.21 -7.69 20.37
C ASP A 342 0.99 -6.76 20.46
N PHE A 343 1.40 -6.37 21.68
CA PHE A 343 2.59 -5.56 21.91
C PHE A 343 3.86 -6.20 21.33
N THR A 344 4.19 -7.43 21.76
CA THR A 344 5.42 -8.10 21.32
C THR A 344 5.45 -8.32 19.81
N SER A 345 4.29 -8.69 19.25
CA SER A 345 4.10 -8.83 17.82
C SER A 345 4.34 -7.57 17.03
N ALA A 346 3.76 -6.46 17.47
CA ALA A 346 3.80 -5.20 16.76
C ALA A 346 5.21 -4.61 16.80
N ILE A 347 5.92 -4.72 17.92
CA ILE A 347 7.33 -4.31 18.04
C ILE A 347 8.21 -5.08 17.05
N TYR A 348 8.18 -6.41 17.09
CA TYR A 348 9.01 -7.24 16.21
C TYR A 348 8.70 -7.03 14.73
N ARG A 349 7.41 -6.90 14.40
CA ARG A 349 7.00 -6.66 13.01
C ARG A 349 7.44 -5.28 12.52
N THR A 350 7.52 -4.28 13.39
CA THR A 350 8.00 -2.94 13.04
C THR A 350 9.49 -2.96 12.75
N ILE A 351 10.30 -3.46 13.67
CA ILE A 351 11.76 -3.45 13.49
C ILE A 351 12.21 -4.33 12.33
N LEU A 352 11.65 -5.54 12.19
CA LEU A 352 12.07 -6.43 11.10
C LEU A 352 11.61 -5.98 9.72
N ARG A 353 10.57 -5.13 9.65
CA ARG A 353 10.21 -4.38 8.45
C ARG A 353 11.23 -3.26 8.21
N ASP A 354 11.53 -2.47 9.23
CA ASP A 354 12.41 -1.29 9.11
C ASP A 354 13.85 -1.67 8.76
N LEU A 355 14.27 -2.87 9.16
CA LEU A 355 15.56 -3.48 8.80
C LEU A 355 15.55 -4.24 7.46
N ASP A 356 14.46 -4.20 6.69
CA ASP A 356 14.31 -4.89 5.39
C ASP A 356 14.60 -6.41 5.47
N VAL A 357 14.19 -7.03 6.57
CA VAL A 357 14.42 -8.47 6.80
C VAL A 357 13.25 -9.29 6.27
N CYS A 358 12.03 -8.84 6.58
CA CYS A 358 10.80 -9.42 6.05
C CYS A 358 9.61 -8.48 6.27
N GLU A 359 8.80 -8.28 5.22
CA GLU A 359 7.70 -7.31 5.25
C GLU A 359 6.55 -7.68 6.20
N ASN A 360 6.43 -8.97 6.55
CA ASN A 360 5.29 -9.47 7.31
C ASN A 360 5.63 -10.68 8.20
N ILE A 361 6.63 -10.55 9.08
CA ILE A 361 6.85 -11.59 10.10
C ILE A 361 5.58 -11.81 10.91
N ASP A 362 5.20 -13.07 11.04
CA ASP A 362 4.19 -13.49 11.98
C ASP A 362 4.85 -14.32 13.07
N ILE A 363 4.88 -13.79 14.29
CA ILE A 363 5.28 -14.51 15.50
C ILE A 363 4.07 -14.99 16.31
N GLY A 364 2.83 -14.88 15.79
CA GLY A 364 1.63 -15.33 16.48
C GLY A 364 0.77 -14.20 17.05
N ALA A 365 -0.55 -14.35 16.90
CA ALA A 365 -1.53 -13.36 17.33
C ALA A 365 -1.92 -13.45 18.82
N ASN A 366 -1.46 -14.48 19.53
CA ASN A 366 -1.70 -14.64 20.96
C ASN A 366 -0.58 -15.48 21.58
N THR A 367 -0.56 -15.56 22.91
CA THR A 367 0.44 -16.30 23.69
C THR A 367 0.49 -17.80 23.36
N ARG A 368 -0.64 -18.41 22.98
CA ARG A 368 -0.72 -19.83 22.57
C ARG A 368 -0.06 -20.11 21.22
N THR A 369 0.08 -19.10 20.38
CA THR A 369 0.84 -19.19 19.12
C THR A 369 2.29 -18.74 19.31
N GLN A 370 2.52 -17.67 20.07
CA GLN A 370 3.87 -17.14 20.34
C GLN A 370 4.74 -18.15 21.09
N ILE A 371 4.15 -19.02 21.91
CA ILE A 371 4.90 -20.09 22.60
C ILE A 371 5.58 -21.08 21.66
N ASN A 372 5.25 -21.11 20.36
CA ASN A 372 5.92 -21.97 19.37
C ASN A 372 6.68 -21.16 18.31
N SER A 373 6.79 -19.84 18.47
CA SER A 373 7.47 -18.98 17.51
C SER A 373 8.95 -18.86 17.83
N GLY A 374 9.78 -18.47 16.87
CA GLY A 374 11.21 -18.31 17.11
C GLY A 374 11.96 -19.62 17.29
N GLN A 375 13.28 -19.52 17.47
CA GLN A 375 14.12 -20.60 17.96
C GLN A 375 13.82 -20.84 19.44
N GLU A 376 13.69 -22.11 19.85
CA GLU A 376 13.57 -22.45 21.27
C GLU A 376 14.88 -22.21 22.01
N VAL A 377 14.82 -21.43 23.08
CA VAL A 377 15.97 -21.25 24.00
C VAL A 377 15.78 -22.12 25.23
N TRP A 378 14.55 -22.15 25.78
CA TRP A 378 14.21 -22.93 26.96
C TRP A 378 12.71 -23.21 27.01
N THR A 379 12.29 -24.37 27.50
CA THR A 379 10.88 -24.72 27.74
C THR A 379 10.77 -25.57 29.00
N ALA A 380 9.88 -25.19 29.91
CA ALA A 380 9.67 -25.89 31.18
C ALA A 380 9.28 -27.36 30.96
N GLY A 381 9.87 -28.27 31.75
CA GLY A 381 9.56 -29.70 31.70
C GLY A 381 10.12 -30.45 30.49
N LYS A 382 10.84 -29.78 29.58
CA LYS A 382 11.56 -30.46 28.50
C LYS A 382 12.79 -31.18 29.08
N LYS A 383 13.05 -32.39 28.58
CA LYS A 383 14.23 -33.19 28.94
C LYS A 383 15.48 -32.34 28.75
N ASP A 384 16.34 -32.30 29.75
CA ASP A 384 17.63 -31.58 29.77
C ASP A 384 17.55 -30.04 29.80
N ALA A 385 16.36 -29.43 29.89
CA ALA A 385 16.22 -27.97 29.92
C ALA A 385 16.65 -27.31 31.25
N GLY A 386 16.71 -28.08 32.35
CA GLY A 386 17.04 -27.57 33.68
C GLY A 386 16.01 -26.58 34.25
N SER A 387 16.38 -25.90 35.33
CA SER A 387 15.57 -24.82 35.91
C SER A 387 15.66 -23.57 35.04
N PHE A 388 14.63 -22.71 35.07
CA PHE A 388 14.70 -21.43 34.39
C PHE A 388 15.81 -20.55 34.98
N ASP A 389 16.67 -20.01 34.12
CA ASP A 389 17.65 -19.01 34.46
C ASP A 389 17.83 -18.00 33.32
N THR A 390 18.54 -16.90 33.58
CA THR A 390 18.74 -15.81 32.62
C THR A 390 20.07 -15.87 31.88
N SER A 391 20.92 -16.88 32.13
CA SER A 391 22.31 -16.94 31.63
C SER A 391 22.38 -17.06 30.11
N ASN A 392 21.43 -17.80 29.51
CA ASN A 392 21.35 -18.02 28.07
C ASN A 392 20.42 -17.05 27.34
N LEU A 393 19.78 -16.13 28.06
CA LEU A 393 18.88 -15.13 27.48
C LEU A 393 19.67 -14.06 26.73
N LYS A 394 19.10 -13.61 25.60
CA LYS A 394 19.57 -12.47 24.83
C LYS A 394 18.51 -11.38 24.81
N LYS A 395 18.96 -10.13 24.70
CA LYS A 395 18.07 -8.99 24.49
C LYS A 395 17.15 -9.28 23.31
N GLY A 396 15.86 -9.01 23.50
CA GLY A 396 14.82 -9.31 22.53
C GLY A 396 14.12 -10.64 22.77
N ASP A 397 14.73 -11.64 23.41
CA ASP A 397 14.09 -12.93 23.62
C ASP A 397 12.68 -12.76 24.22
N LEU A 398 11.71 -13.47 23.64
CA LEU A 398 10.35 -13.51 24.18
C LEU A 398 10.35 -14.44 25.39
N ILE A 399 9.89 -13.95 26.53
CA ILE A 399 9.67 -14.75 27.73
C ILE A 399 8.17 -14.97 27.85
N LEU A 400 7.76 -16.23 27.74
CA LEU A 400 6.36 -16.64 27.89
C LEU A 400 6.15 -17.11 29.32
N PHE A 401 5.04 -16.69 29.93
CA PHE A 401 4.69 -17.03 31.31
C PHE A 401 3.35 -17.75 31.40
N THR A 402 3.16 -18.49 32.48
CA THR A 402 1.88 -19.10 32.80
C THR A 402 0.81 -18.05 33.13
N SER A 403 -0.46 -18.43 33.01
CA SER A 403 -1.54 -17.75 33.72
C SER A 403 -1.38 -17.95 35.24
N PRO A 404 -1.84 -17.02 36.09
CA PRO A 404 -1.78 -17.18 37.54
C PRO A 404 -2.48 -18.48 37.96
N ASN A 405 -1.83 -19.26 38.83
CA ASN A 405 -2.36 -20.53 39.37
C ASN A 405 -2.72 -21.58 38.29
N SER A 406 -2.08 -21.52 37.12
CA SER A 406 -2.30 -22.45 36.01
C SER A 406 -0.96 -22.88 35.40
N SER A 407 -0.94 -24.03 34.74
CA SER A 407 0.17 -24.49 33.90
C SER A 407 0.07 -24.02 32.45
N GLN A 408 -1.02 -23.36 32.07
CA GLN A 408 -1.23 -22.87 30.70
C GLN A 408 -0.52 -21.54 30.49
N VAL A 409 0.00 -21.31 29.27
CA VAL A 409 0.55 -20.02 28.87
C VAL A 409 -0.53 -18.93 28.95
N GLY A 410 -0.17 -17.78 29.52
CA GLY A 410 -1.10 -16.66 29.74
C GLY A 410 -0.52 -15.29 29.47
N HIS A 411 0.80 -15.15 29.40
CA HIS A 411 1.45 -13.85 29.27
C HIS A 411 2.75 -13.91 28.47
N VAL A 412 3.18 -12.78 27.90
CA VAL A 412 4.45 -12.65 27.18
C VAL A 412 5.09 -11.28 27.39
N GLY A 413 6.42 -11.22 27.36
CA GLY A 413 7.18 -9.97 27.30
C GLY A 413 8.50 -10.12 26.56
N ILE A 414 9.16 -8.99 26.29
CA ILE A 414 10.45 -8.91 25.58
C ILE A 414 11.57 -8.69 26.60
N TYR A 415 12.57 -9.57 26.65
CA TYR A 415 13.71 -9.45 27.56
C TYR A 415 14.59 -8.25 27.22
N LEU A 416 14.89 -7.41 28.20
CA LEU A 416 15.71 -6.20 28.07
C LEU A 416 17.19 -6.41 28.46
N GLY A 417 17.53 -7.58 29.01
CA GLY A 417 18.80 -7.79 29.71
C GLY A 417 18.67 -7.52 31.22
N ASN A 418 19.71 -7.89 31.98
CA ASN A 418 19.82 -7.62 33.42
C ASN A 418 18.60 -8.07 34.25
N GLY A 419 17.97 -9.18 33.89
CA GLY A 419 16.79 -9.67 34.61
C GLY A 419 15.54 -8.81 34.42
N GLN A 420 15.51 -7.90 33.43
CA GLN A 420 14.37 -7.04 33.15
C GLN A 420 13.68 -7.43 31.84
N PHE A 421 12.39 -7.16 31.74
CA PHE A 421 11.62 -7.35 30.52
C PHE A 421 10.53 -6.28 30.40
N ILE A 422 10.20 -5.90 29.17
CA ILE A 422 9.11 -4.97 28.86
C ILE A 422 7.90 -5.74 28.34
N HIS A 423 6.73 -5.35 28.80
CA HIS A 423 5.49 -5.99 28.41
C HIS A 423 4.32 -5.04 28.59
N GLU A 424 3.28 -5.22 27.77
CA GLU A 424 1.97 -4.70 28.12
C GLU A 424 1.44 -5.51 29.31
N SER A 425 0.94 -4.82 30.34
CA SER A 425 0.60 -5.40 31.63
C SER A 425 -0.73 -4.87 32.10
N GLY A 426 -1.69 -5.75 32.35
CA GLY A 426 -2.99 -5.34 32.83
C GLY A 426 -4.05 -6.41 32.66
N SER A 427 -5.30 -5.98 32.77
CA SER A 427 -6.49 -6.75 32.44
C SER A 427 -7.61 -5.80 32.06
N ASN A 428 -8.62 -6.26 31.31
CA ASN A 428 -9.78 -5.42 30.97
C ASN A 428 -10.51 -4.88 32.23
N SER A 429 -10.39 -5.53 33.39
CA SER A 429 -11.04 -5.14 34.63
C SER A 429 -10.22 -4.20 35.53
N LYS A 430 -8.89 -4.31 35.53
CA LYS A 430 -8.00 -3.48 36.36
C LYS A 430 -7.23 -2.42 35.58
N GLY A 431 -7.38 -2.42 34.25
CA GLY A 431 -6.55 -1.63 33.36
C GLY A 431 -5.07 -2.01 33.49
N GLY A 432 -4.21 -1.12 33.03
CA GLY A 432 -2.77 -1.31 33.00
C GLY A 432 -2.15 -0.65 31.79
N ASN A 433 -0.83 -0.77 31.64
CA ASN A 433 -0.09 -0.21 30.51
C ASN A 433 1.17 -1.05 30.23
N VAL A 434 1.79 -0.78 29.08
CA VAL A 434 3.19 -1.15 28.82
C VAL A 434 4.09 -0.63 29.94
N LYS A 435 4.88 -1.54 30.52
CA LYS A 435 5.85 -1.22 31.58
C LYS A 435 7.04 -2.16 31.56
N ILE A 436 8.11 -1.74 32.23
CA ILE A 436 9.26 -2.59 32.53
C ILE A 436 9.04 -3.29 33.88
N SER A 437 9.26 -4.60 33.90
CA SER A 437 9.22 -5.43 35.11
C SER A 437 10.55 -6.18 35.30
N GLU A 438 10.87 -6.51 36.54
CA GLU A 438 11.97 -7.42 36.87
C GLU A 438 11.49 -8.87 36.95
N LEU A 439 12.31 -9.81 36.49
CA LEU A 439 12.13 -11.26 36.61
C LEU A 439 12.38 -11.70 38.06
N LYS A 440 11.53 -11.25 38.98
CA LYS A 440 11.55 -11.61 40.40
C LYS A 440 10.14 -11.67 40.95
N GLY A 441 10.00 -12.22 42.16
CA GLY A 441 8.74 -12.23 42.89
C GLY A 441 7.59 -12.84 42.09
N TYR A 442 6.58 -12.03 41.78
CA TYR A 442 5.37 -12.45 41.05
C TYR A 442 5.69 -13.19 39.73
N TRP A 443 6.69 -12.73 38.97
CA TRP A 443 7.07 -13.30 37.67
C TRP A 443 7.89 -14.59 37.74
N LEU A 444 8.34 -15.00 38.93
CA LEU A 444 9.00 -16.30 39.16
C LEU A 444 8.17 -17.23 40.05
N LYS A 445 7.20 -16.71 40.80
CA LYS A 445 6.40 -17.47 41.76
C LYS A 445 4.96 -17.70 41.32
N THR A 446 4.32 -16.71 40.68
CA THR A 446 2.89 -16.73 40.36
C THR A 446 2.61 -16.91 38.88
N GLN A 447 3.14 -16.04 38.02
CA GLN A 447 3.16 -16.24 36.57
C GLN A 447 4.56 -16.64 36.17
N LYS A 448 4.84 -17.94 36.18
CA LYS A 448 6.19 -18.48 36.05
C LYS A 448 6.59 -18.55 34.58
N PRO A 449 7.88 -18.38 34.22
CA PRO A 449 8.33 -18.62 32.86
C PRO A 449 8.02 -20.07 32.46
N ILE A 450 7.43 -20.24 31.28
CA ILE A 450 7.10 -21.56 30.73
C ILE A 450 7.87 -21.86 29.45
N SER A 451 8.27 -20.83 28.70
CA SER A 451 9.11 -20.99 27.51
C SER A 451 9.79 -19.68 27.15
N VAL A 452 10.94 -19.78 26.48
CA VAL A 452 11.73 -18.67 25.95
C VAL A 452 11.96 -18.90 24.46
N ARG A 453 11.66 -17.88 23.67
CA ARG A 453 11.75 -17.91 22.21
C ARG A 453 12.60 -16.79 21.66
N ARG A 454 13.57 -17.14 20.82
CA ARG A 454 14.49 -16.21 20.17
C ARG A 454 14.04 -15.94 18.73
N ILE A 455 13.59 -14.73 18.46
CA ILE A 455 13.11 -14.32 17.13
C ILE A 455 14.28 -14.01 16.19
N ILE A 456 15.30 -13.31 16.70
CA ILE A 456 16.53 -12.99 15.97
C ILE A 456 17.64 -13.85 16.59
N ALA A 457 18.12 -14.87 15.89
CA ALA A 457 19.16 -15.78 16.35
C ALA A 457 20.57 -15.22 16.21
N ASP A 458 21.53 -15.85 16.89
CA ASP A 458 22.90 -15.33 17.00
C ASP A 458 23.64 -15.31 15.65
N ASP A 459 23.29 -16.21 14.74
CA ASP A 459 23.78 -16.27 13.35
C ASP A 459 23.09 -15.24 12.43
N GLY A 460 22.21 -14.40 12.97
CA GLY A 460 21.42 -13.43 12.22
C GLY A 460 20.15 -14.00 11.61
N SER A 461 19.90 -15.32 11.69
CA SER A 461 18.65 -15.93 11.20
C SER A 461 17.45 -15.38 11.97
N VAL A 462 16.37 -15.04 11.26
CA VAL A 462 15.13 -14.56 11.85
C VAL A 462 14.04 -15.61 11.70
N TYR A 463 13.31 -15.88 12.78
CA TYR A 463 12.35 -16.97 12.92
C TYR A 463 10.95 -16.48 13.28
N GLY A 464 9.94 -16.90 12.52
CA GLY A 464 8.53 -16.64 12.77
C GLY A 464 7.82 -17.78 13.54
N GLN A 465 6.52 -17.94 13.31
CA GLN A 465 5.72 -19.03 13.87
C GLN A 465 6.30 -20.42 13.57
N ASN A 466 6.15 -21.33 14.54
CA ASN A 466 6.60 -22.72 14.48
C ASN A 466 8.10 -22.86 14.19
N GLY A 467 8.90 -21.87 14.57
CA GLY A 467 10.34 -21.84 14.32
C GLY A 467 10.73 -21.76 12.84
N LYS A 468 9.84 -21.31 11.96
CA LYS A 468 10.14 -21.17 10.52
C LYS A 468 11.11 -19.99 10.30
N LYS A 469 12.26 -20.24 9.65
CA LYS A 469 13.16 -19.16 9.21
C LYS A 469 12.46 -18.31 8.14
N VAL A 470 12.45 -16.99 8.34
CA VAL A 470 11.75 -16.00 7.49
C VAL A 470 12.68 -14.94 6.92
N GLY A 471 13.91 -14.82 7.41
CA GLY A 471 14.89 -13.87 6.92
C GLY A 471 16.23 -13.98 7.63
N THR A 472 17.14 -13.05 7.33
CA THR A 472 18.45 -12.94 7.97
C THR A 472 18.79 -11.45 8.14
N ILE A 473 19.31 -11.06 9.31
CA ILE A 473 19.89 -9.73 9.53
C ILE A 473 21.20 -9.64 8.71
N LYS A 474 21.31 -8.63 7.85
CA LYS A 474 22.47 -8.42 6.97
C LYS A 474 23.64 -7.74 7.68
#